data_AF-A0A6P2RIG8-F1
#
_entry.id   AF-A0A6P2RIG8-F1
#
_cell.length_a   1.000
_cell.length_b   1.000
_cell.length_c   1.000
_cell.angle_alpha   90.00
_cell.angle_beta   90.00
_cell.angle_gamma   90.00
#
_symmetry.space_group_name_H-M   'P 1'
#
loop_
_entity.id
_entity.type
_entity.pdbx_description
1 polymer ?
#
loop_
_entity_poly.entity_id
_entity_poly.type
_entity_poly.pdbx_seq_one_letter_code
_entity_poly.pdbx_strand_id
1 'polypeptide(L)'
;MNCASRGGRVGLPDDSPAASSVLNYGCPPLQASGTTRIDPMHVAWHICEVIRRFEPRVERARTRVRPRDCDDRHAPHTLYFDILTMARYDGAEIRVSLALDYLTGFFSLVGD
;
A
#
# COMPACT_ATOMS: atom_id res chain seq x y z
N MET A 1 10.70 12.24 14.87
CA MET A 1 10.86 12.20 13.41
C MET A 1 11.31 10.78 13.06
N ASN A 2 10.35 9.88 12.79
CA ASN A 2 10.61 8.44 12.64
C ASN A 2 10.98 8.15 11.19
N CYS A 3 12.28 8.12 10.90
CA CYS A 3 12.82 7.65 9.64
C CYS A 3 12.63 6.13 9.59
N ALA A 4 11.62 5.66 8.86
CA ALA A 4 11.55 4.26 8.44
C ALA A 4 12.69 4.02 7.43
N SER A 5 13.90 3.80 7.95
CA SER A 5 15.08 3.43 7.19
C SER A 5 14.85 2.08 6.53
N ARG A 6 14.69 2.09 5.19
CA ARG A 6 14.74 0.95 4.27
C ARG A 6 14.16 -0.35 4.84
N GLY A 7 12.83 -0.49 4.73
CA GLY A 7 12.05 -1.71 4.48
C GLY A 7 12.67 -3.10 4.72
N GLY A 8 13.43 -3.28 5.79
CA GLY A 8 14.01 -4.55 6.16
C GLY A 8 12.90 -5.41 6.75
N ARG A 9 12.37 -6.34 5.96
CA ARG A 9 11.53 -7.41 6.52
C ARG A 9 12.41 -8.18 7.51
N VAL A 10 11.97 -8.29 8.76
CA VAL A 10 12.56 -9.30 9.64
C VAL A 10 12.23 -10.64 8.99
N GLY A 11 13.25 -11.44 8.68
CA GLY A 11 13.10 -12.76 8.05
C GLY A 11 12.37 -13.72 8.97
N LEU A 12 11.05 -13.58 9.03
CA LEU A 12 10.14 -14.39 9.82
C LEU A 12 9.36 -15.30 8.86
N PRO A 13 9.03 -16.53 9.27
CA PRO A 13 8.09 -17.37 8.54
C PRO A 13 6.78 -16.60 8.29
N ASP A 14 6.18 -16.73 7.11
CA ASP A 14 4.95 -15.99 6.75
C ASP A 14 3.77 -16.30 7.71
N ASP A 15 3.79 -17.46 8.36
CA ASP A 15 2.82 -17.87 9.38
C ASP A 15 3.06 -17.24 10.78
N SER A 16 4.12 -16.45 10.93
CA SER A 16 4.41 -15.78 12.19
C SER A 16 3.46 -14.60 12.43
N PRO A 17 2.85 -14.48 13.62
CA PRO A 17 2.12 -13.28 14.01
C PRO A 17 2.95 -11.99 13.88
N ALA A 18 4.28 -12.10 13.94
CA ALA A 18 5.21 -10.99 13.79
C ALA A 18 5.49 -10.58 12.33
N ALA A 19 5.19 -11.44 11.33
CA ALA A 19 5.27 -11.09 9.91
C ALA A 19 4.31 -9.94 9.53
N SER A 20 3.31 -9.70 10.38
CA SER A 20 2.29 -8.65 10.26
C SER A 20 2.22 -7.80 11.53
N SER A 21 3.32 -7.69 12.27
CA SER A 21 3.47 -6.76 13.39
C SER A 21 3.71 -5.33 12.91
N VAL A 22 3.58 -4.36 13.82
CA VAL A 22 3.99 -2.96 13.64
C VAL A 22 5.42 -2.85 13.08
N LEU A 23 6.29 -3.83 13.37
CA LEU A 23 7.66 -3.92 12.86
C LEU A 23 7.76 -4.15 11.35
N ASN A 24 6.75 -4.75 10.72
CA ASN A 24 6.67 -5.00 9.28
C ASN A 24 5.54 -4.20 8.62
N TYR A 25 5.03 -3.17 9.31
CA TYR A 25 3.91 -2.37 8.87
C TYR A 25 4.27 -1.52 7.64
N GLY A 26 3.38 -1.49 6.65
CA GLY A 26 3.41 -0.53 5.55
C GLY A 26 4.53 -0.72 4.52
N CYS A 27 5.29 -1.82 4.57
CA CYS A 27 6.29 -2.12 3.55
C CYS A 27 5.67 -3.00 2.45
N PRO A 28 5.32 -2.44 1.28
CA PRO A 28 4.88 -3.25 0.15
C PRO A 28 5.94 -4.31 -0.20
N PRO A 29 5.54 -5.49 -0.71
CA PRO A 29 6.46 -6.51 -1.20
C PRO A 29 7.14 -5.98 -2.46
N LEU A 30 8.18 -5.17 -2.28
CA LEU A 30 8.79 -4.44 -3.40
C LEU A 30 9.67 -5.31 -4.30
N GLN A 31 10.01 -6.54 -3.92
CA GLN A 31 10.83 -7.42 -4.76
C GLN A 31 10.53 -8.90 -4.50
N ALA A 32 10.24 -9.64 -5.58
CA ALA A 32 10.62 -11.05 -5.66
C ALA A 32 12.06 -11.09 -6.18
N SER A 33 12.93 -11.88 -5.56
CA SER A 33 14.32 -12.04 -6.01
C SER A 33 14.37 -12.41 -7.50
N GLY A 34 14.93 -11.53 -8.34
CA GLY A 34 15.17 -11.79 -9.76
C GLY A 34 14.30 -11.03 -10.76
N THR A 35 13.34 -10.21 -10.33
CA THR A 35 12.53 -9.37 -11.24
C THR A 35 12.79 -7.88 -11.02
N THR A 36 13.09 -7.14 -12.09
CA THR A 36 13.28 -5.67 -12.05
C THR A 36 11.96 -4.90 -12.16
N ARG A 37 10.83 -5.60 -12.33
CA ARG A 37 9.52 -5.00 -12.60
C ARG A 37 8.59 -5.24 -11.41
N ILE A 38 8.15 -4.14 -10.80
CA ILE A 38 7.11 -4.15 -9.76
C ILE A 38 5.78 -4.46 -10.44
N ASP A 39 5.01 -5.38 -9.85
CA ASP A 39 3.62 -5.65 -10.24
C ASP A 39 2.69 -4.70 -9.46
N PRO A 40 2.07 -3.70 -10.11
CA PRO A 40 1.17 -2.77 -9.44
C PRO A 40 -0.05 -3.47 -8.82
N MET A 41 -0.51 -4.59 -9.38
CA MET A 41 -1.65 -5.32 -8.83
C MET A 41 -1.30 -5.99 -7.50
N HIS A 42 -0.09 -6.55 -7.41
CA HIS A 42 0.41 -7.13 -6.16
C HIS A 42 0.56 -6.06 -5.07
N VAL A 43 1.06 -4.87 -5.42
CA VAL A 43 1.15 -3.74 -4.48
C VAL A 43 -0.25 -3.27 -4.05
N ALA A 44 -1.19 -3.15 -4.98
CA ALA A 44 -2.57 -2.77 -4.68
C ALA A 44 -3.25 -3.77 -3.72
N TRP A 45 -3.05 -5.08 -3.95
CA TRP A 45 -3.56 -6.13 -3.07
C TRP A 45 -2.96 -6.00 -1.66
N HIS A 46 -1.65 -5.78 -1.57
CA HIS A 46 -0.98 -5.58 -0.29
C HIS A 46 -1.51 -4.36 0.47
N ILE A 47 -1.67 -3.21 -0.20
CA ILE A 47 -2.25 -2.00 0.41
C ILE A 47 -3.67 -2.29 0.93
N CYS A 48 -4.48 -3.01 0.14
CA CYS A 48 -5.84 -3.39 0.52
C CYS A 48 -5.86 -4.22 1.80
N GLU A 49 -5.01 -5.24 1.89
CA GLU A 49 -4.91 -6.11 3.06
C GLU A 49 -4.40 -5.37 4.30
N VAL A 50 -3.42 -4.47 4.13
CA VAL A 50 -2.93 -3.61 5.22
C VAL A 50 -4.07 -2.72 5.75
N ILE A 51 -4.82 -2.04 4.88
CA ILE A 51 -5.94 -1.19 5.31
C ILE A 51 -7.00 -2.03 6.03
N ARG A 52 -7.42 -3.17 5.47
CA ARG A 52 -8.41 -4.05 6.10
C ARG A 52 -7.99 -4.53 7.47
N ARG A 53 -6.70 -4.82 7.64
CA ARG A 53 -6.17 -5.36 8.88
C ARG A 53 -5.99 -4.30 9.96
N PHE A 54 -5.50 -3.12 9.60
CA PHE A 54 -5.01 -2.12 10.56
C PHE A 54 -5.78 -0.82 10.64
N GLU A 55 -6.72 -0.55 9.73
CA GLU A 55 -7.58 0.62 9.80
C GLU A 55 -8.99 0.21 10.28
N PRO A 56 -9.23 0.12 11.60
CA PRO A 56 -10.51 -0.38 12.14
C PRO A 56 -11.69 0.58 11.90
N ARG A 57 -11.42 1.83 11.49
CA ARG A 57 -12.45 2.84 11.23
C ARG A 57 -13.12 2.66 9.88
N VAL A 58 -12.57 1.82 9.00
CA VAL A 58 -13.16 1.53 7.68
C VAL A 58 -13.84 0.17 7.63
N GLU A 59 -14.80 0.02 6.73
CA GLU A 59 -15.50 -1.23 6.46
C GLU A 59 -14.65 -2.15 5.58
N ARG A 60 -14.13 -3.23 6.19
CA ARG A 60 -13.18 -4.16 5.56
C ARG A 60 -13.68 -4.75 4.24
N ALA A 61 -14.96 -5.15 4.20
CA ALA A 61 -15.55 -5.78 3.02
C ALA A 61 -15.74 -4.79 1.85
N ARG A 62 -15.76 -3.49 2.15
CA ARG A 62 -15.98 -2.42 1.15
C ARG A 62 -14.70 -1.71 0.74
N THR A 63 -13.58 -1.92 1.45
CA THR A 63 -12.26 -1.46 1.03
C THR A 63 -11.82 -2.14 -0.26
N ARG A 64 -11.48 -1.32 -1.25
CA ARG A 64 -10.92 -1.70 -2.55
C ARG A 64 -9.75 -0.78 -2.88
N VAL A 65 -8.72 -1.36 -3.48
CA VAL A 65 -7.55 -0.63 -3.99
C VAL A 65 -7.33 -1.07 -5.42
N ARG A 66 -7.10 -0.11 -6.33
CA ARG A 66 -6.81 -0.37 -7.73
C ARG A 66 -5.59 0.43 -8.16
N PRO A 67 -4.65 -0.17 -8.92
CA PRO A 67 -3.65 0.64 -9.60
C PRO A 67 -4.37 1.53 -10.62
N ARG A 68 -3.91 2.78 -10.73
CA ARG A 68 -4.37 3.71 -11.75
C ARG A 68 -3.44 3.59 -12.95
N ASP A 69 -4.02 3.32 -14.12
CA ASP A 69 -3.27 3.37 -15.37
C ASP A 69 -2.87 4.82 -15.64
N CYS A 70 -1.58 5.10 -15.44
CA CYS A 70 -1.03 6.42 -15.69
C CYS A 70 -0.29 6.35 -17.03
N ASP A 71 -0.87 6.99 -18.05
CA ASP A 71 -0.23 7.18 -19.35
C ASP A 71 0.86 8.28 -19.30
N ASP A 72 1.05 8.86 -18.11
CA ASP A 72 1.88 10.02 -17.92
C ASP A 72 3.35 9.65 -17.81
N ARG A 73 4.09 9.88 -18.90
CA ARG A 73 5.53 9.65 -19.03
C ARG A 73 6.39 10.49 -18.08
N HIS A 74 5.80 11.37 -17.28
CA HIS A 74 6.49 12.34 -16.45
C HIS A 74 7.07 11.77 -15.15
N ALA A 75 6.55 10.64 -14.66
CA ALA A 75 7.04 10.00 -13.43
C ALA A 75 7.18 8.48 -13.61
N PRO A 76 8.19 8.01 -14.38
CA PRO A 76 8.35 6.58 -14.69
C PRO A 76 8.60 5.72 -13.45
N HIS A 77 8.92 6.36 -12.32
CA HIS A 77 9.21 5.70 -11.06
C HIS A 77 8.08 5.79 -10.01
N THR A 78 6.91 6.30 -10.41
CA THR A 78 5.77 6.49 -9.51
C THR A 78 4.60 5.61 -9.93
N LEU A 79 4.08 4.83 -8.99
CA LEU A 79 2.84 4.07 -9.16
C LEU A 79 1.70 4.77 -8.44
N TYR A 80 0.55 4.87 -9.12
CA TYR A 80 -0.64 5.51 -8.56
C TYR A 80 -1.69 4.47 -8.19
N PHE A 81 -2.39 4.69 -7.08
CA PHE A 81 -3.41 3.79 -6.56
C PHE A 81 -4.64 4.56 -6.10
N ASP A 82 -5.81 4.09 -6.53
CA ASP A 82 -7.10 4.58 -6.09
C ASP A 82 -7.64 3.67 -4.98
N ILE A 83 -7.93 4.27 -3.83
CA ILE A 83 -8.54 3.61 -2.68
C ILE A 83 -9.98 4.08 -2.57
N LEU A 84 -10.89 3.12 -2.57
CA LEU A 84 -12.30 3.32 -2.26
C LEU A 84 -12.63 2.53 -1.00
N THR A 85 -13.19 3.19 0.00
CA THR A 85 -13.66 2.54 1.22
C THR A 85 -14.85 3.27 1.83
N MET A 86 -15.42 2.70 2.88
CA MET A 86 -16.54 3.27 3.62
C MET A 86 -16.15 3.41 5.08
N ALA A 87 -16.43 4.56 5.68
CA ALA A 87 -16.35 4.73 7.12
C ALA A 87 -17.34 3.80 7.82
N ARG A 88 -16.88 3.12 8.87
CA ARG A 88 -17.69 2.13 9.59
C ARG A 88 -18.81 2.76 10.44
N TYR A 89 -18.61 4.00 10.88
CA TYR A 89 -19.50 4.65 11.84
C TYR A 89 -20.74 5.26 11.18
N ASP A 90 -20.56 6.03 10.12
CA ASP A 90 -21.61 6.78 9.43
C ASP A 90 -21.87 6.27 7.99
N GLY A 91 -21.08 5.31 7.51
CA GLY A 91 -21.18 4.81 6.15
C GLY A 91 -20.73 5.82 5.10
N ALA A 92 -19.99 6.87 5.46
CA ALA A 92 -19.48 7.84 4.50
C ALA A 92 -18.50 7.17 3.53
N GLU A 93 -18.63 7.48 2.24
CA GLU A 93 -17.67 7.03 1.23
C GLU A 93 -16.38 7.84 1.32
N ILE A 94 -15.24 7.15 1.35
CA ILE A 94 -13.91 7.74 1.39
C ILE A 94 -13.18 7.34 0.11
N ARG A 95 -12.72 8.34 -0.64
CA ARG A 95 -11.89 8.19 -1.82
C ARG A 95 -10.54 8.82 -1.57
N VAL A 96 -9.47 8.08 -1.83
CA VAL A 96 -8.09 8.54 -1.65
C VAL A 96 -7.26 8.09 -2.83
N SER A 97 -6.45 8.99 -3.36
CA SER A 97 -5.44 8.68 -4.36
C SER A 97 -4.06 8.66 -3.69
N LEU A 98 -3.30 7.58 -3.89
CA LEU A 98 -1.93 7.43 -3.40
C LEU A 98 -0.94 7.39 -4.56
N ALA A 99 0.21 8.02 -4.37
CA ALA A 99 1.39 7.86 -5.20
C ALA A 99 2.50 7.16 -4.41
N LEU A 100 3.04 6.09 -4.97
CA LEU A 100 4.21 5.38 -4.48
C LEU A 100 5.41 5.71 -5.36
N ASP A 101 6.36 6.46 -4.83
CA ASP A 101 7.69 6.54 -5.41
C ASP A 101 8.45 5.28 -5.02
N TYR A 102 8.71 4.39 -5.98
CA TYR A 102 9.37 3.12 -5.68
C TYR A 102 10.89 3.23 -5.54
N LEU A 103 11.52 4.34 -5.95
CA LEU A 103 12.96 4.55 -5.72
C LEU A 103 13.20 4.91 -4.25
N THR A 104 12.31 5.72 -3.67
CA THR A 104 12.40 6.14 -2.28
C THR A 104 11.60 5.24 -1.34
N GLY A 105 10.66 4.46 -1.87
CA GLY A 105 9.73 3.63 -1.09
C GLY A 105 8.69 4.46 -0.32
N PHE A 106 8.41 5.69 -0.77
CA PHE A 106 7.58 6.64 -0.06
C PHE A 106 6.18 6.74 -0.67
N PHE A 107 5.16 6.79 0.20
CA PHE A 107 3.78 7.05 -0.20
C PHE A 107 3.41 8.51 0.04
N SER A 108 2.75 9.13 -0.94
CA SER A 108 2.18 10.46 -0.83
C SER A 108 0.70 10.46 -1.23
N LEU A 109 -0.08 11.38 -0.66
CA LEU A 109 -1.45 11.63 -1.08
C LEU A 109 -1.43 12.47 -2.36
N VAL A 110 -2.24 12.09 -3.33
CA VAL A 110 -2.46 12.86 -4.55
C VAL A 110 -3.80 13.57 -4.39
N GLY A 111 -3.79 14.90 -4.48
CA GLY A 111 -5.02 15.69 -4.57
C GLY A 111 -5.75 15.42 -5.88
N ASP A 112 -7.05 15.68 -5.92
CA ASP A 112 -7.80 15.72 -7.17
C ASP A 112 -7.32 16.86 -8.09
#